data_AF-A0A2G4JC47-F1
#
_entry.id   AF-A0A2G4JC47-F1
#
_cell.length_a   1.000
_cell.length_b   1.000
_cell.length_c   1.000
_cell.angle_alpha   90.00
_cell.angle_beta   90.00
_cell.angle_gamma   90.00
#
_symmetry.space_group_name_H-M   'P 1'
#
loop_
_entity.id
_entity.type
_entity.pdbx_description
1 polymer ?
#
loop_
_entity_poly.entity_id
_entity_poly.type
_entity_poly.pdbx_seq_one_letter_code
_entity_poly.pdbx_strand_id
1 'polypeptide(L)'
;MVIKTKDTLYLVKVKCIYLASYKKTYSNEQSLNFIIPIMVILFLGIIYMMTQRSGSGFVSFILIGGASITMVYWVFVLKKMTNDQKPAYNVREQETKNWVYDLIKGDQDFVFVAEVPGPEDKISVRLISSILYIRSSIGFSKEVTIEGSNEMQIFDFKYRNGVLTLRIK
;
A
#
# COMPACT_ATOMS: atom_id res chain seq x y z
N MET A 1 49.09 -4.76 -17.08
CA MET A 1 48.32 -4.46 -15.85
C MET A 1 46.88 -4.19 -16.26
N VAL A 2 46.02 -5.20 -16.15
CA VAL A 2 44.64 -5.20 -16.68
C VAL A 2 43.71 -4.67 -15.59
N ILE A 3 43.18 -3.47 -15.79
CA ILE A 3 42.27 -2.83 -14.83
C ILE A 3 40.90 -3.49 -14.98
N LYS A 4 40.42 -4.12 -13.89
CA LYS A 4 39.13 -4.82 -13.79
C LYS A 4 37.96 -3.87 -14.10
N THR A 5 37.32 -4.09 -15.24
CA THR A 5 36.06 -3.44 -15.65
C THR A 5 34.86 -3.78 -14.74
N LYS A 6 34.96 -4.84 -13.92
CA LYS A 6 33.87 -5.26 -13.03
C LYS A 6 33.69 -4.31 -11.84
N ASP A 7 34.78 -3.77 -11.30
CA ASP A 7 34.74 -2.94 -10.08
C ASP A 7 34.10 -1.57 -10.35
N THR A 8 34.24 -1.04 -11.57
CA THR A 8 33.60 0.20 -12.01
C THR A 8 32.08 0.07 -12.10
N LEU A 9 31.59 -1.10 -12.53
CA LEU A 9 30.14 -1.34 -12.69
C LEU A 9 29.43 -1.44 -11.34
N TYR A 10 30.08 -2.02 -10.33
CA TYR A 10 29.57 -2.08 -8.96
C TYR A 10 29.48 -0.69 -8.33
N LEU A 11 30.49 0.16 -8.52
CA LEU A 11 30.45 1.54 -8.01
C LEU A 11 29.34 2.38 -8.64
N VAL A 12 29.09 2.25 -9.96
CA VAL A 12 27.99 2.95 -10.63
C VAL A 12 26.63 2.47 -10.13
N LYS A 13 26.46 1.15 -9.94
CA LYS A 13 25.20 0.58 -9.45
C LYS A 13 24.91 0.97 -8.00
N VAL A 14 25.94 1.04 -7.15
CA VAL A 14 25.81 1.50 -5.75
C VAL A 14 25.45 2.98 -5.71
N LYS A 15 26.06 3.84 -6.54
CA LYS A 15 25.77 5.28 -6.57
C LYS A 15 24.35 5.60 -7.04
N CYS A 16 23.78 4.79 -7.93
CA CYS A 16 22.39 4.92 -8.37
C CYS A 16 21.34 4.57 -7.29
N ILE A 17 21.69 3.76 -6.28
CA ILE A 17 20.75 3.38 -5.21
C ILE A 17 20.58 4.51 -4.18
N TYR A 18 21.53 5.43 -4.06
CA TYR A 18 21.45 6.57 -3.13
C TYR A 18 20.69 7.79 -3.66
N LEU A 19 20.21 7.77 -4.91
CA LEU A 19 19.24 8.75 -5.41
C LEU A 19 17.83 8.34 -4.99
N ALA A 20 17.63 8.22 -3.67
CA ALA A 20 16.30 8.21 -3.09
C ALA A 20 15.61 9.51 -3.53
N SER A 21 14.61 9.37 -4.40
CA SER A 21 13.75 10.46 -4.85
C SER A 21 13.11 11.09 -3.61
N TYR A 22 13.70 12.18 -3.16
CA TYR A 22 13.08 13.10 -2.23
C TYR A 22 11.88 13.70 -2.98
N LYS A 23 10.71 13.10 -2.80
CA LYS A 23 9.46 13.82 -2.99
C LYS A 23 9.23 14.58 -1.69
N LYS A 24 9.66 15.84 -1.65
CA LYS A 24 9.08 16.78 -0.69
C LYS A 24 7.59 16.83 -1.02
N THR A 25 6.77 16.17 -0.22
CA THR A 25 5.36 16.50 -0.15
C THR A 25 5.32 17.93 0.35
N TYR A 26 5.20 18.89 -0.57
CA TYR A 26 4.91 20.27 -0.21
C TYR A 26 3.69 20.24 0.70
N SER A 27 3.85 20.75 1.91
CA SER A 27 2.74 20.97 2.83
C SER A 27 1.73 21.87 2.13
N ASN A 28 0.70 21.25 1.55
CA ASN A 28 -0.39 21.88 0.82
C ASN A 28 -1.02 23.02 1.67
N GLU A 29 -0.98 22.85 2.98
CA GLU A 29 -1.53 23.74 3.99
C GLU A 29 -0.84 25.12 4.00
N GLN A 30 0.48 25.16 3.82
CA GLN A 30 1.23 26.42 3.75
C GLN A 30 0.97 27.16 2.44
N SER A 31 0.85 26.46 1.31
CA SER A 31 0.48 27.09 0.03
C SER A 31 -0.97 27.58 -0.01
N LEU A 32 -1.90 26.85 0.62
CA LEU A 32 -3.31 27.24 0.68
C LEU A 32 -3.53 28.54 1.44
N ASN A 33 -2.80 28.75 2.54
CA ASN A 33 -2.87 29.98 3.33
C ASN A 33 -2.43 31.24 2.55
N PHE A 34 -1.59 31.08 1.51
CA PHE A 34 -1.22 32.17 0.60
C PHE A 34 -2.16 32.28 -0.61
N ILE A 35 -2.62 31.17 -1.16
CA ILE A 35 -3.49 31.14 -2.35
C ILE A 35 -4.88 31.69 -2.05
N ILE A 36 -5.44 31.40 -0.88
CA ILE A 36 -6.78 31.85 -0.48
C ILE A 36 -6.90 33.39 -0.48
N PRO A 37 -6.05 34.16 0.23
CA PRO A 37 -6.18 35.63 0.23
C PRO A 37 -5.91 36.24 -1.15
N ILE A 38 -5.01 35.67 -1.95
CA ILE A 38 -4.75 36.13 -3.31
C ILE A 38 -6.00 35.95 -4.19
N MET A 39 -6.65 34.79 -4.13
CA MET A 39 -7.88 34.53 -4.89
C MET A 39 -9.02 35.45 -4.46
N VAL A 40 -9.15 35.75 -3.17
CA VAL A 40 -10.17 36.68 -2.64
C VAL A 40 -9.94 38.10 -3.17
N ILE A 41 -8.70 38.60 -3.15
CA ILE A 41 -8.36 39.94 -3.66
C ILE A 41 -8.60 40.01 -5.18
N LEU A 42 -8.22 38.97 -5.93
CA LEU A 42 -8.43 38.91 -7.37
C LEU A 42 -9.92 38.91 -7.72
N PHE A 43 -10.73 38.16 -6.96
CA PHE A 43 -12.17 38.10 -7.13
C PHE A 43 -12.86 39.44 -6.82
N LEU A 44 -12.45 40.11 -5.72
CA LEU A 44 -12.90 41.47 -5.39
C LEU A 44 -12.51 42.49 -6.45
N GLY A 45 -11.30 42.40 -7.00
CA GLY A 45 -10.83 43.27 -8.09
C GLY A 45 -11.66 43.12 -9.36
N ILE A 46 -12.01 41.88 -9.74
CA ILE A 46 -12.87 41.60 -10.89
C ILE A 46 -14.29 42.14 -10.65
N ILE A 47 -14.86 41.94 -9.47
CA ILE A 47 -16.19 42.47 -9.09
C ILE A 47 -16.19 44.01 -9.15
N TYR A 48 -15.13 44.65 -8.66
CA TYR A 48 -15.02 46.10 -8.64
C TYR A 48 -14.91 46.68 -10.05
N MET A 49 -14.08 46.08 -10.92
CA MET A 49 -13.96 46.47 -12.33
C MET A 49 -15.29 46.30 -13.09
N MET A 50 -16.01 45.20 -12.85
CA MET A 50 -17.29 44.90 -13.50
C MET A 50 -18.41 45.82 -13.01
N THR A 51 -18.44 46.15 -11.71
CA THR A 51 -19.40 47.09 -11.10
C THR A 51 -19.32 48.47 -11.74
N GLN A 52 -18.12 48.96 -12.06
CA GLN A 52 -17.97 50.26 -12.71
C GLN A 52 -18.45 50.28 -14.17
N ARG A 53 -18.67 49.12 -14.81
CA ARG A 53 -18.98 49.04 -16.24
C ARG A 53 -20.44 48.75 -16.57
N SER A 54 -21.29 48.42 -15.58
CA SER A 54 -22.59 47.79 -15.85
C SER A 54 -23.79 48.66 -15.48
N GLY A 55 -24.49 49.16 -16.50
CA GLY A 55 -25.87 49.64 -16.38
C GLY A 55 -26.95 48.53 -16.36
N SER A 56 -26.63 47.26 -16.65
CA SER A 56 -27.62 46.14 -16.63
C SER A 56 -27.05 44.70 -16.58
N GLY A 57 -25.76 44.48 -16.28
CA GLY A 57 -25.06 43.18 -16.40
C GLY A 57 -24.73 42.44 -15.09
N PHE A 58 -25.19 42.91 -13.93
CA PHE A 58 -24.83 42.34 -12.62
C PHE A 58 -25.46 40.96 -12.35
N VAL A 59 -26.68 40.72 -12.83
CA VAL A 59 -27.45 39.49 -12.58
C VAL A 59 -26.80 38.27 -13.24
N SER A 60 -26.36 38.39 -14.49
CA SER A 60 -25.67 37.30 -15.20
C SER A 60 -24.38 36.89 -14.50
N PHE A 61 -23.68 37.84 -13.88
CA PHE A 61 -22.46 37.57 -13.13
C PHE A 61 -22.72 36.81 -11.82
N ILE A 62 -23.76 37.17 -11.07
CA ILE A 62 -24.17 36.42 -9.88
C ILE A 62 -24.59 35.00 -10.25
N LEU A 63 -25.30 34.82 -11.36
CA LEU A 63 -25.72 33.50 -11.83
C LEU A 63 -24.53 32.61 -12.21
N ILE A 64 -23.54 33.16 -12.94
CA ILE A 64 -22.33 32.42 -13.33
C ILE A 64 -21.44 32.15 -12.11
N GLY A 65 -21.30 33.11 -11.21
CA GLY A 65 -20.61 32.96 -9.94
C GLY A 65 -21.23 31.86 -9.06
N GLY A 66 -22.54 31.90 -8.86
CA GLY A 66 -23.26 30.88 -8.08
C GLY A 66 -23.17 29.49 -8.72
N ALA A 67 -23.29 29.41 -10.05
CA ALA A 67 -23.16 28.15 -10.79
C ALA A 67 -21.75 27.54 -10.64
N SER A 68 -20.69 28.36 -10.78
CA SER A 68 -19.31 27.89 -10.64
C SER A 68 -19.00 27.39 -9.22
N ILE A 69 -19.45 28.09 -8.17
CA ILE A 69 -19.27 27.67 -6.77
C ILE A 69 -19.97 26.32 -6.52
N THR A 70 -21.19 26.17 -7.04
CA THR A 70 -21.97 24.93 -6.91
C THR A 70 -21.25 23.77 -7.61
N MET A 71 -20.70 23.99 -8.81
CA MET A 71 -19.97 22.98 -9.55
C MET A 71 -18.70 22.52 -8.80
N VAL A 72 -17.96 23.46 -8.21
CA VAL A 72 -16.78 23.15 -7.39
C VAL A 72 -17.18 22.33 -6.14
N TYR A 73 -18.25 22.70 -5.47
CA TYR A 73 -18.78 21.95 -4.32
C TYR A 73 -19.09 20.49 -4.69
N TRP A 74 -19.80 20.26 -5.80
CA TRP A 74 -20.10 18.91 -6.27
C TRP A 74 -18.85 18.10 -6.63
N VAL A 75 -17.82 18.71 -7.23
CA VAL A 75 -16.54 18.04 -7.52
C VAL A 75 -15.84 17.60 -6.23
N PHE A 76 -15.82 18.44 -5.19
CA PHE A 76 -15.25 18.08 -3.89
C PHE A 76 -16.03 16.95 -3.20
N VAL A 77 -17.36 17.01 -3.26
CA VAL A 77 -18.26 16.00 -2.70
C VAL A 77 -18.08 14.64 -3.40
N LEU A 78 -18.03 14.62 -4.74
CA LEU A 78 -17.74 13.41 -5.52
C LEU A 78 -16.35 12.85 -5.21
N LYS A 79 -15.33 13.72 -5.16
CA LYS A 79 -13.96 13.33 -4.81
C LYS A 79 -13.89 12.68 -3.42
N LYS A 80 -14.67 13.18 -2.45
CA LYS A 80 -14.77 12.59 -1.11
C LYS A 80 -15.35 11.18 -1.18
N MET A 81 -16.47 11.00 -1.87
CA MET A 81 -17.10 9.68 -2.05
C MET A 81 -16.21 8.68 -2.79
N THR A 82 -15.47 9.11 -3.82
CA THR A 82 -14.54 8.23 -4.56
C THR A 82 -13.28 7.89 -3.76
N ASN A 83 -12.83 8.77 -2.86
CA ASN A 83 -11.66 8.49 -2.02
C ASN A 83 -12.01 7.57 -0.85
N ASP A 84 -13.24 7.65 -0.32
CA ASP A 84 -13.78 6.69 0.65
C ASP A 84 -14.08 5.33 -0.02
N GLN A 85 -14.33 5.32 -1.34
CA GLN A 85 -14.47 4.14 -2.19
C GLN A 85 -13.22 3.83 -3.02
N LYS A 86 -12.02 4.09 -2.51
CA LYS A 86 -10.90 3.27 -2.97
C LYS A 86 -11.14 1.89 -2.36
N PRO A 87 -11.54 0.84 -3.10
CA PRO A 87 -11.11 -0.47 -2.68
C PRO A 87 -9.58 -0.33 -2.64
N ALA A 88 -9.01 -0.45 -1.46
CA ALA A 88 -7.63 -0.88 -1.37
C ALA A 88 -7.58 -2.10 -2.29
N TYR A 89 -6.97 -1.95 -3.47
CA TYR A 89 -6.75 -3.06 -4.38
C TYR A 89 -5.75 -3.94 -3.65
N ASN A 90 -6.27 -4.75 -2.73
CA ASN A 90 -5.60 -5.81 -2.03
C ASN A 90 -5.35 -6.90 -3.06
N VAL A 91 -4.37 -6.68 -3.93
CA VAL A 91 -3.76 -7.74 -4.76
C VAL A 91 -3.28 -8.90 -3.88
N ARG A 92 -3.10 -8.66 -2.57
CA ARG A 92 -2.71 -9.67 -1.59
C ARG A 92 -3.86 -10.54 -1.08
N GLU A 93 -5.13 -10.17 -1.28
CA GLU A 93 -6.26 -10.91 -0.72
C GLU A 93 -6.89 -11.95 -1.67
N GLN A 94 -6.76 -11.76 -3.00
CA GLN A 94 -7.23 -12.79 -3.93
C GLN A 94 -6.32 -14.03 -3.98
N GLU A 95 -5.04 -13.93 -3.60
CA GLU A 95 -4.13 -15.08 -3.44
C GLU A 95 -4.21 -15.75 -2.05
N THR A 96 -4.97 -15.21 -1.09
CA THR A 96 -5.16 -15.84 0.22
C THR A 96 -6.28 -16.86 0.24
N LYS A 97 -7.20 -16.85 -0.74
CA LYS A 97 -8.38 -17.72 -0.72
C LYS A 97 -8.19 -19.11 -1.33
N ASN A 98 -7.09 -19.36 -2.06
CA ASN A 98 -6.85 -20.62 -2.78
C ASN A 98 -5.66 -21.44 -2.24
N TRP A 99 -5.06 -21.03 -1.12
CA TRP A 99 -3.99 -21.80 -0.51
C TRP A 99 -4.58 -22.80 0.49
N VAL A 100 -4.48 -24.09 0.16
CA VAL A 100 -5.01 -25.19 0.96
C VAL A 100 -3.92 -25.70 1.88
N TYR A 101 -4.30 -25.95 3.14
CA TYR A 101 -3.47 -26.63 4.11
C TYR A 101 -4.35 -27.61 4.90
N ASP A 102 -3.74 -28.72 5.31
CA ASP A 102 -4.34 -29.69 6.22
C ASP A 102 -3.63 -29.59 7.57
N LEU A 103 -4.42 -29.51 8.64
CA LEU A 103 -3.94 -29.59 10.02
C LEU A 103 -4.58 -30.80 10.69
N ILE A 104 -3.75 -31.79 10.97
CA ILE A 104 -4.16 -33.04 11.62
C ILE A 104 -3.78 -32.93 13.09
N LYS A 105 -4.77 -32.99 13.96
CA LYS A 105 -4.61 -32.98 15.42
C LYS A 105 -4.58 -34.41 15.95
N GLY A 106 -3.43 -34.83 16.47
CA GLY A 106 -3.30 -36.02 17.31
C GLY A 106 -3.49 -35.69 18.79
N ASP A 107 -3.36 -36.70 19.66
CA ASP A 107 -3.50 -36.53 21.12
C ASP A 107 -2.37 -35.68 21.73
N GLN A 108 -1.14 -35.78 21.19
CA GLN A 108 0.05 -35.10 21.71
C GLN A 108 0.88 -34.41 20.62
N ASP A 109 0.47 -34.50 19.37
CA ASP A 109 1.18 -33.94 18.24
C ASP A 109 0.23 -33.32 17.21
N PHE A 110 0.73 -32.31 16.51
CA PHE A 110 0.06 -31.74 15.35
C PHE A 110 0.89 -32.01 14.11
N VAL A 111 0.23 -32.45 13.04
CA VAL A 111 0.84 -32.62 11.73
C VAL A 111 0.23 -31.59 10.79
N PHE A 112 1.07 -30.67 10.31
CA PHE A 112 0.66 -29.64 9.36
C PHE A 112 1.22 -29.98 7.98
N VAL A 113 0.36 -29.95 6.96
CA VAL A 113 0.70 -30.24 5.57
C VAL A 113 0.18 -29.13 4.67
N ALA A 114 1.04 -28.53 3.85
CA ALA A 114 0.61 -27.52 2.89
C ALA A 114 1.50 -27.47 1.65
N GLU A 115 0.93 -27.04 0.53
CA GLU A 115 1.70 -26.76 -0.68
C GLU A 115 2.37 -25.39 -0.56
N VAL A 116 3.70 -25.34 -0.63
CA VAL A 116 4.47 -24.10 -0.50
C VAL A 116 5.30 -23.89 -1.76
N PRO A 117 5.09 -22.81 -2.52
CA PRO A 117 5.89 -22.54 -3.71
C PRO A 117 7.31 -22.11 -3.32
N GLY A 118 8.30 -22.75 -3.93
CA GLY A 118 9.71 -22.36 -3.80
C GLY A 118 10.67 -23.53 -3.73
N PRO A 119 11.98 -23.28 -3.82
CA PRO A 119 12.99 -24.30 -3.61
C PRO A 119 13.17 -24.57 -2.09
N GLU A 120 13.53 -25.80 -1.74
CA GLU A 120 13.62 -26.29 -0.36
C GLU A 120 14.53 -25.43 0.54
N ASP A 121 15.66 -25.01 -0.02
CA ASP A 121 16.72 -24.24 0.66
C ASP A 121 16.29 -22.83 1.05
N LYS A 122 15.09 -22.39 0.64
CA LYS A 122 14.60 -21.02 0.84
C LYS A 122 13.25 -20.95 1.54
N ILE A 123 12.83 -22.03 2.20
CA ILE A 123 11.62 -22.07 3.03
C ILE A 123 12.03 -21.93 4.49
N SER A 124 11.41 -20.97 5.18
CA SER A 124 11.60 -20.73 6.60
C SER A 124 10.27 -20.84 7.33
N VAL A 125 10.28 -21.57 8.42
CA VAL A 125 9.09 -21.83 9.25
C VAL A 125 9.41 -21.45 10.68
N ARG A 126 8.46 -20.79 11.34
CA ARG A 126 8.60 -20.41 12.75
C ARG A 126 7.27 -20.53 13.47
N LEU A 127 7.27 -21.17 14.64
CA LEU A 127 6.13 -21.19 15.55
C LEU A 127 6.38 -20.18 16.67
N ILE A 128 5.53 -19.17 16.80
CA ILE A 128 5.57 -18.19 17.91
C ILE A 128 4.16 -18.01 18.43
N SER A 129 3.95 -18.19 19.74
CA SER A 129 2.68 -17.86 20.40
C SER A 129 1.46 -18.49 19.70
N SER A 130 1.56 -19.78 19.35
CA SER A 130 0.55 -20.53 18.59
C SER A 130 0.29 -20.09 17.15
N ILE A 131 1.13 -19.23 16.59
CA ILE A 131 1.07 -18.82 15.18
C ILE A 131 2.25 -19.42 14.43
N LEU A 132 1.94 -20.19 13.39
CA LEU A 132 2.88 -20.77 12.45
C LEU A 132 3.10 -19.80 11.29
N TYR A 133 4.29 -19.22 11.23
CA TYR A 133 4.75 -18.35 10.17
C TYR A 133 5.51 -19.18 9.12
N ILE A 134 5.02 -19.19 7.89
CA ILE A 134 5.64 -19.87 6.75
C ILE A 134 6.06 -18.80 5.75
N ARG A 135 7.35 -18.73 5.43
CA ARG A 135 7.91 -17.77 4.47
C ARG A 135 8.80 -18.48 3.46
N SER A 136 8.62 -18.14 2.18
CA SER A 136 9.47 -18.60 1.08
C SER A 136 10.06 -17.39 0.32
N SER A 137 11.20 -17.59 -0.32
CA SER A 137 11.93 -16.56 -1.08
C SER A 137 11.15 -15.93 -2.26
N ILE A 138 10.07 -16.55 -2.73
CA ILE A 138 9.25 -16.06 -3.86
C ILE A 138 8.19 -15.04 -3.38
N GLY A 139 8.33 -14.50 -2.16
CA GLY A 139 7.37 -13.56 -1.59
C GLY A 139 6.12 -14.23 -1.02
N PHE A 140 6.10 -15.56 -0.95
CA PHE A 140 5.05 -16.32 -0.29
C PHE A 140 5.24 -16.23 1.23
N SER A 141 4.23 -15.67 1.91
CA SER A 141 4.19 -15.55 3.37
C SER A 141 2.77 -15.87 3.84
N LYS A 142 2.63 -16.89 4.68
CA LYS A 142 1.35 -17.29 5.27
C LYS A 142 1.51 -17.45 6.78
N GLU A 143 0.42 -17.16 7.48
CA GLU A 143 0.32 -17.25 8.92
C GLU A 143 -0.86 -18.16 9.23
N VAL A 144 -0.64 -19.20 10.02
CA VAL A 144 -1.66 -20.18 10.41
C VAL A 144 -1.73 -20.22 11.93
N THR A 145 -2.92 -20.02 12.49
CA THR A 145 -3.13 -20.13 13.93
C THR A 145 -3.40 -21.59 14.28
N ILE A 146 -2.64 -22.15 15.21
CA ILE A 146 -2.79 -23.54 15.68
C ILE A 146 -3.26 -23.50 17.13
N GLU A 147 -4.52 -23.82 17.35
CA GLU A 147 -5.11 -23.80 18.69
C GLU A 147 -4.52 -24.93 19.56
N GLY A 148 -3.99 -24.56 20.74
CA GLY A 148 -3.44 -25.52 21.70
C GLY A 148 -1.93 -25.80 21.57
N SER A 149 -1.20 -25.07 20.71
CA SER A 149 0.25 -25.24 20.54
C SER A 149 1.12 -24.25 21.34
N ASN A 150 0.60 -23.63 22.41
CA ASN A 150 1.30 -22.54 23.14
C ASN A 150 2.66 -22.96 23.72
N GLU A 151 2.81 -24.24 24.07
CA GLU A 151 4.05 -24.79 24.65
C GLU A 151 4.80 -25.72 23.69
N MET A 152 4.26 -25.95 22.49
CA MET A 152 4.80 -26.92 21.53
C MET A 152 5.86 -26.29 20.63
N GLN A 153 6.76 -27.12 20.11
CA GLN A 153 7.85 -26.72 19.21
C GLN A 153 7.82 -27.54 17.93
N ILE A 154 8.48 -27.03 16.88
CA ILE A 154 8.63 -27.77 15.63
C ILE A 154 9.62 -28.92 15.87
N PHE A 155 9.12 -30.16 15.83
CA PHE A 155 9.90 -31.37 16.08
C PHE A 155 10.52 -31.93 14.80
N ASP A 156 9.78 -31.90 13.68
CA ASP A 156 10.26 -32.39 12.38
C ASP A 156 9.84 -31.42 11.27
N PHE A 157 10.74 -31.23 10.31
CA PHE A 157 10.56 -30.37 9.14
C PHE A 157 10.96 -31.14 7.90
N LYS A 158 10.02 -31.34 6.97
CA LYS A 158 10.27 -31.99 5.69
C LYS A 158 9.62 -31.20 4.58
N TYR A 159 10.36 -31.00 3.50
CA TYR A 159 9.82 -30.41 2.28
C TYR A 159 10.22 -31.27 1.10
N ARG A 160 9.23 -31.75 0.34
CA ARG A 160 9.47 -32.56 -0.87
C ARG A 160 8.46 -32.18 -1.94
N ASN A 161 8.96 -31.94 -3.17
CA ASN A 161 8.14 -31.72 -4.36
C ASN A 161 7.05 -30.64 -4.20
N GLY A 162 7.35 -29.52 -3.52
CA GLY A 162 6.34 -28.47 -3.31
C GLY A 162 5.52 -28.62 -2.03
N VAL A 163 5.60 -29.75 -1.33
CA VAL A 163 4.79 -30.01 -0.14
C VAL A 163 5.63 -29.89 1.12
N LEU A 164 5.20 -29.01 2.01
CA LEU A 164 5.73 -28.81 3.35
C LEU A 164 4.97 -29.69 4.34
N THR A 165 5.70 -30.51 5.10
CA THR A 165 5.17 -31.30 6.22
C THR A 165 5.91 -30.92 7.49
N LEU A 166 5.16 -30.55 8.52
CA LEU A 166 5.67 -30.18 9.83
C LEU A 166 5.05 -31.08 10.89
N ARG A 167 5.88 -31.53 11.83
CA ARG A 167 5.41 -32.18 13.05
C ARG A 167 5.70 -31.26 14.22
N ILE A 168 4.67 -30.97 15.02
CA ILE A 168 4.71 -30.08 16.17
C ILE A 168 4.41 -30.92 17.41
N LYS A 169 5.26 -30.85 18.43
CA LYS A 169 5.16 -31.61 19.69
C LYS A 169 5.57 -30.74 20.87
#